data_AF-A0A959AT27-F1
#
_entry.id   AF-A0A959AT27-F1
#
_cell.length_a   1.000
_cell.length_b   1.000
_cell.length_c   1.000
_cell.angle_alpha   90.00
_cell.angle_beta   90.00
_cell.angle_gamma   90.00
#
_symmetry.space_group_name_H-M   'P 1'
#
loop_
_entity.id
_entity.type
_entity.pdbx_description
1 polymer ?
#
loop_
_entity_poly.entity_id
_entity_poly.type
_entity_poly.pdbx_seq_one_letter_code
_entity_poly.pdbx_strand_id
1 'polypeptide(L)'
;HRHRYEFNNAYLEPMEKAGMIPSGINPDSGLVEIVELKEHPWFVGVQFHPELKSTVESPHPLFVAFIKACMQQKYEGNKEGA
;
A
#
# COMPACT_ATOMS: atom_id res chain seq x y z
N HIS A 1 -13.38 -0.38 -8.46
CA HIS A 1 -13.61 0.63 -7.41
C HIS A 1 -15.04 0.48 -6.92
N ARG A 2 -15.24 0.42 -5.60
CA ARG A 2 -16.58 0.33 -5.00
C ARG A 2 -16.65 1.15 -3.71
N HIS A 3 -16.32 2.43 -3.83
CA HIS A 3 -16.37 3.43 -2.76
C HIS A 3 -17.14 4.66 -3.25
N ARG A 4 -17.53 5.53 -2.31
CA ARG A 4 -18.17 6.83 -2.59
C ARG A 4 -17.33 8.03 -2.16
N TYR A 5 -16.41 7.81 -1.24
CA TYR A 5 -15.55 8.85 -0.70
C TYR A 5 -14.17 8.75 -1.35
N GLU A 6 -13.63 9.91 -1.67
CA GLU A 6 -12.33 10.09 -2.29
C GLU A 6 -11.39 10.80 -1.32
N PHE A 7 -10.08 10.70 -1.57
CA PHE A 7 -9.11 11.46 -0.79
C PHE A 7 -9.32 12.96 -0.99
N ASN A 8 -9.37 13.72 0.11
CA ASN A 8 -9.49 15.17 0.04
C ASN A 8 -8.10 15.78 -0.19
N ASN A 9 -7.84 16.20 -1.43
CA ASN A 9 -6.55 16.79 -1.83
C ASN A 9 -6.13 18.03 -1.02
N ALA A 10 -7.05 18.71 -0.32
CA ALA A 10 -6.69 19.79 0.60
C ALA A 10 -5.80 19.31 1.77
N TYR A 11 -5.80 18.01 2.07
CA TYR A 11 -4.96 17.40 3.10
C TYR A 11 -3.72 16.69 2.55
N LEU A 12 -3.46 16.75 1.24
CA LEU A 12 -2.32 16.04 0.64
C LEU A 12 -1.00 16.53 1.21
N GLU A 13 -0.72 17.82 1.12
CA GLU A 13 0.54 18.40 1.61
C GLU A 13 0.75 18.19 3.12
N PRO A 14 -0.23 18.39 4.02
CA PRO A 14 -0.09 18.03 5.42
C PRO A 14 0.23 16.55 5.67
N MET A 15 -0.42 15.63 4.94
CA MET A 15 -0.17 14.20 5.09
C MET A 15 1.22 13.80 4.57
N GLU A 16 1.66 14.39 3.45
CA GLU A 16 3.02 14.20 2.93
C GLU A 16 4.09 14.68 3.91
N LYS A 17 3.91 15.86 4.50
CA LYS A 17 4.80 16.38 5.55
C LYS A 17 4.84 15.50 6.79
N ALA A 18 3.76 14.78 7.07
CA ALA A 18 3.68 13.80 8.15
C ALA A 18 4.26 12.42 7.79
N GLY A 19 4.76 12.24 6.56
CA GLY A 19 5.47 11.03 6.11
C GLY A 19 4.66 10.08 5.22
N MET A 20 3.42 10.44 4.86
CA MET A 20 2.64 9.68 3.88
C MET A 20 3.18 9.91 2.47
N ILE A 21 3.32 8.85 1.66
CA ILE A 21 3.74 8.96 0.26
C ILE A 21 2.55 8.63 -0.64
N PRO A 22 2.04 9.56 -1.47
CA PRO A 22 0.98 9.26 -2.45
C PRO A 22 1.57 8.58 -3.69
N SER A 23 1.92 7.29 -3.57
CA SER A 23 2.65 6.56 -4.63
C SER A 23 1.81 6.22 -5.87
N GLY A 24 0.48 6.37 -5.79
CA GLY A 24 -0.42 6.20 -6.93
C GLY A 24 -1.45 7.31 -6.98
N ILE A 25 -1.38 8.09 -8.05
CA ILE A 25 -2.32 9.17 -8.35
C ILE A 25 -2.95 8.87 -9.71
N ASN A 26 -4.28 8.95 -9.78
CA ASN A 26 -5.00 8.82 -11.03
C ASN A 26 -4.66 10.03 -11.93
N PRO A 27 -4.13 9.81 -13.15
CA PRO A 27 -3.68 10.90 -14.02
C PRO A 27 -4.83 11.77 -14.55
N ASP A 28 -6.04 11.22 -14.65
CA ASP A 28 -7.19 11.92 -15.22
C ASP A 28 -7.93 12.74 -14.15
N SER A 29 -8.11 12.18 -12.95
CA SER A 29 -8.87 12.81 -11.86
C SER A 29 -8.01 13.50 -10.80
N GLY A 30 -6.70 13.23 -10.76
CA GLY A 30 -5.79 13.72 -9.73
C GLY A 30 -6.06 13.15 -8.34
N LEU A 31 -6.82 12.06 -8.24
CA LEU A 31 -7.15 11.42 -6.97
C LEU A 31 -6.03 10.49 -6.52
N VAL A 32 -5.70 10.53 -5.23
CA VAL A 32 -4.79 9.57 -4.61
C VAL A 32 -5.50 8.22 -4.47
N GLU A 33 -4.95 7.19 -5.12
CA GLU A 33 -5.48 5.82 -5.11
C GLU A 33 -4.57 4.84 -4.35
N ILE A 34 -3.28 5.16 -4.22
CA ILE A 34 -2.28 4.33 -3.52
C ILE A 34 -1.45 5.21 -2.60
N VAL A 35 -1.24 4.74 -1.37
CA VAL A 35 -0.40 5.39 -0.36
C VAL A 35 0.60 4.42 0.25
N GLU A 36 1.77 4.93 0.63
CA GLU A 36 2.85 4.19 1.28
C GLU A 36 3.39 4.94 2.49
N LEU A 37 4.03 4.21 3.42
CA LEU A 37 4.77 4.79 4.55
C LEU A 37 6.22 4.30 4.53
N LYS A 38 7.16 5.23 4.42
CA LYS A 38 8.60 4.91 4.29
C LYS A 38 9.18 4.27 5.55
N GLU A 39 8.68 4.62 6.72
CA GLU A 39 9.21 4.17 8.01
C GLU A 39 8.69 2.79 8.46
N HIS A 40 7.83 2.16 7.66
CA HIS A 40 7.29 0.84 7.94
C HIS A 40 7.89 -0.20 6.96
N PRO A 41 8.30 -1.40 7.42
CA PRO A 41 8.99 -2.38 6.57
C PRO A 41 8.17 -2.81 5.34
N TRP A 42 6.85 -2.78 5.45
CA TRP A 42 5.94 -2.90 4.31
C TRP A 42 4.59 -2.26 4.65
N PHE A 43 4.27 -1.13 4.04
CA PHE A 43 2.97 -0.47 4.22
C PHE A 43 2.50 0.07 2.89
N VAL A 44 1.41 -0.49 2.39
CA VAL A 44 0.74 -0.06 1.15
C VAL A 44 -0.76 -0.04 1.41
N GLY A 45 -1.40 1.10 1.18
CA GLY A 45 -2.85 1.25 1.18
C GLY A 45 -3.35 1.51 -0.24
N VAL A 46 -4.38 0.80 -0.67
CA VAL A 46 -5.01 0.99 -1.99
C VAL A 46 -6.50 1.23 -1.84
N GLN A 47 -7.06 2.06 -2.72
CA GLN A 47 -8.49 2.36 -2.74
C GLN A 47 -9.31 1.35 -3.57
N PHE A 48 -8.68 0.74 -4.58
CA PHE A 48 -9.28 -0.31 -5.39
C PHE A 48 -9.24 -1.68 -4.70
N HIS A 49 -9.87 -2.67 -5.35
CA HIS A 49 -10.01 -4.03 -4.84
C HIS A 49 -9.07 -4.99 -5.57
N PRO A 50 -7.79 -5.12 -5.17
CA PRO A 50 -6.85 -6.06 -5.79
C PRO A 50 -7.27 -7.52 -5.66
N GLU A 51 -8.04 -7.86 -4.63
CA GLU A 51 -8.58 -9.21 -4.37
C GLU A 51 -9.50 -9.69 -5.49
N LEU A 52 -10.28 -8.79 -6.10
CA LEU A 52 -11.19 -9.17 -7.18
C LEU A 52 -10.46 -9.51 -8.48
N LYS A 53 -9.17 -9.15 -8.59
CA LYS A 53 -8.31 -9.45 -9.75
C LYS A 53 -7.28 -10.55 -9.45
N SER A 54 -7.19 -11.03 -8.21
CA SER A 54 -6.26 -12.09 -7.81
C SER A 54 -6.88 -13.46 -8.08
N THR A 55 -6.14 -14.35 -8.73
CA THR A 55 -6.55 -15.76 -8.90
C THR A 55 -5.46 -16.69 -8.37
N VAL A 56 -5.77 -18.00 -8.30
CA VAL A 56 -4.79 -19.02 -7.87
C VAL A 56 -3.63 -19.12 -8.87
N GLU A 57 -3.93 -19.08 -10.17
CA GLU A 57 -2.92 -19.18 -11.24
C GLU A 57 -2.16 -17.86 -11.45
N SER A 58 -2.77 -16.73 -11.12
CA SER A 58 -2.19 -15.39 -11.26
C SER A 58 -2.47 -14.57 -10.00
N PRO A 59 -1.70 -14.80 -8.91
CA PRO A 59 -1.90 -14.07 -7.68
C PRO A 59 -1.51 -12.60 -7.87
N HIS A 60 -2.30 -11.69 -7.32
CA HIS A 60 -2.05 -10.26 -7.48
C HIS A 60 -0.71 -9.87 -6.80
N PRO A 61 0.15 -9.07 -7.47
CA PRO A 61 1.49 -8.72 -6.95
C PRO A 61 1.49 -8.15 -5.52
N LEU A 62 0.49 -7.33 -5.16
CA LEU A 62 0.35 -6.78 -3.81
C LEU A 62 0.29 -7.88 -2.72
N PHE A 63 -0.48 -8.96 -2.93
CA PHE A 63 -0.56 -10.03 -1.94
C PHE A 63 0.74 -10.84 -1.87
N VAL A 64 1.36 -11.11 -3.02
CA VAL A 64 2.65 -11.82 -3.07
C VAL A 64 3.73 -11.00 -2.34
N ALA A 65 3.80 -9.70 -2.61
CA ALA A 65 4.74 -8.79 -1.96
C ALA A 65 4.48 -8.67 -0.45
N PHE A 66 3.22 -8.58 -0.03
CA PHE A 66 2.84 -8.54 1.38
C PHE A 66 3.32 -9.78 2.14
N ILE A 67 3.00 -10.97 1.63
CA ILE A 67 3.42 -12.23 2.28
C ILE A 67 4.94 -12.35 2.31
N LYS A 68 5.62 -11.96 1.23
CA LYS A 68 7.10 -11.94 1.19
C LYS A 68 7.68 -11.03 2.28
N ALA A 69 7.11 -9.84 2.47
CA ALA A 69 7.55 -8.92 3.52
C ALA A 69 7.30 -9.48 4.93
N CYS A 70 6.15 -10.11 5.17
CA CYS A 70 5.87 -10.80 6.44
C CYS A 70 6.87 -11.92 6.73
N MET A 71 7.23 -12.70 5.70
CA MET A 71 8.24 -13.74 5.84
C MET A 71 9.61 -13.14 6.17
N GLN A 72 10.02 -12.09 5.46
CA GLN A 72 11.29 -11.41 5.71
C GLN A 72 11.37 -10.88 7.14
N GLN A 73 10.34 -10.18 7.61
CA GLN A 73 10.29 -9.67 8.98
C GLN A 73 10.40 -10.79 10.02
N LYS A 74 9.72 -11.93 9.79
CA LYS A 74 9.82 -13.10 10.68
C LYS A 74 11.24 -13.67 10.72
N TYR A 75 11.93 -13.75 9.58
CA TYR A 75 13.31 -14.25 9.54
C TYR A 75 14.30 -13.29 10.20
N GLU A 76 14.12 -11.98 10.04
CA GLU A 76 14.96 -10.96 10.68
C GLU A 76 14.77 -10.95 12.20
N GLY A 77 13.53 -10.99 12.69
CA GLY A 77 13.24 -11.07 14.13
C GLY A 77 13.80 -12.34 14.80
N ASN A 78 13.88 -13.45 14.06
CA ASN A 78 14.50 -14.69 14.56
C ASN A 78 16.04 -14.63 14.63
N LYS A 79 16.69 -13.73 13.88
CA LYS A 79 18.16 -13.55 13.95
C LYS A 79 18.58 -12.66 15.10
N GLU A 80 17.75 -11.70 15.50
CA GLU A 80 18.04 -10.81 16.63
C GLU A 80 17.78 -11.47 18.00
N GLY A 81 17.02 -12.56 18.03
CA GLY A 81 16.77 -13.38 19.22
C GLY A 81 17.68 -14.60 19.39
N ALA A 82 18.72 -14.75 18.55
CA ALA A 82 19.68 -15.87 18.56
C ALA A 82 21.09 -15.42 18.95
#